data_AF-A0A520F099-F1
#
_entry.id   AF-A0A520F099-F1
#
_cell.length_a   1.000
_cell.length_b   1.000
_cell.length_c   1.000
_cell.angle_alpha   90.00
_cell.angle_beta   90.00
_cell.angle_gamma   90.00
#
_symmetry.space_group_name_H-M   'P 1'
#
loop_
_entity.id
_entity.type
_entity.pdbx_description
1 polymer ?
#
loop_
_entity_poly.entity_id
_entity_poly.type
_entity_poly.pdbx_seq_one_letter_code
_entity_poly.pdbx_strand_id
1 'polypeptide(L)' 'MTASPDEHEEAISDRPHSRVSPVRARRNPALVQADILEVATAEFAEKGLSGASVNEIAEKTQTTKRMIYYY' A
#
# COMPACT_ATOMS: atom_id res chain seq x y z
N MET A 1 -30.52 -2.23 -27.89
CA MET A 1 -29.29 -1.71 -28.52
C MET A 1 -28.74 -0.64 -27.57
N THR A 2 -28.25 -1.02 -26.39
CA THR A 2 -26.85 -1.38 -26.06
C THR A 2 -25.85 -0.28 -26.41
N ALA A 3 -25.62 0.61 -25.44
CA ALA A 3 -24.31 1.12 -25.04
C ALA A 3 -24.48 1.96 -23.77
N SER A 4 -24.33 1.35 -22.60
CA SER A 4 -23.94 2.10 -21.40
C SER A 4 -22.41 2.12 -21.38
N PRO A 5 -21.75 3.29 -21.35
CA PRO A 5 -20.32 3.36 -21.15
C PRO A 5 -19.98 2.89 -19.73
N ASP A 6 -19.03 1.98 -19.64
CA ASP A 6 -18.29 1.59 -18.45
C ASP A 6 -17.58 2.80 -17.84
N GLU A 7 -18.27 3.57 -17.01
CA GLU A 7 -17.69 4.54 -16.08
C GLU A 7 -17.56 3.88 -14.70
N HIS A 8 -16.72 2.85 -14.59
CA HIS A 8 -16.14 2.47 -13.31
C HIS A 8 -14.99 3.42 -12.96
N GLU A 9 -15.35 4.69 -12.85
CA GLU A 9 -14.60 5.73 -12.16
C GLU A 9 -14.98 5.66 -10.67
N GLU A 10 -14.65 4.54 -10.01
CA GLU A 10 -14.70 4.48 -8.55
C GLU A 10 -13.49 5.22 -7.97
N ALA A 11 -13.63 6.53 -7.98
CA ALA A 11 -13.43 7.38 -6.83
C ALA A 11 -12.31 6.94 -5.87
N ILE A 12 -11.11 7.46 -6.11
CA ILE A 12 -10.21 7.82 -5.03
C ILE A 12 -10.93 8.94 -4.26
N SER A 13 -11.86 8.54 -3.38
CA SER A 13 -12.49 9.43 -2.41
C SER A 13 -11.40 9.83 -1.42
N ASP A 14 -10.67 10.89 -1.80
CA ASP A 14 -9.76 11.64 -0.95
C ASP A 14 -10.57 12.35 0.13
N ARG A 15 -11.02 11.56 1.11
CA ARG A 15 -11.53 12.08 2.38
C ARG A 15 -10.33 12.72 3.09
N PRO A 16 -10.47 13.94 3.63
CA PRO A 16 -9.38 14.57 4.37
C PRO A 16 -9.11 13.73 5.62
N HIS A 17 -8.04 12.93 5.58
CA HIS A 17 -7.62 12.13 6.71
C HIS A 17 -7.17 13.10 7.81
N SER A 18 -8.00 13.14 8.85
CA SER A 18 -7.80 13.81 10.13
C SER A 18 -6.32 13.97 10.47
N ARG A 19 -5.93 15.20 10.88
CA ARG A 19 -4.58 15.52 11.37
C ARG A 19 -4.34 14.74 12.66
N VAL A 20 -3.89 13.49 12.55
CA VAL A 20 -3.52 12.69 13.72
C VAL A 20 -2.22 13.25 14.28
N SER A 21 -2.32 13.84 15.47
CA SER A 21 -1.22 14.42 16.24
C SER A 21 -0.08 13.42 16.43
N PRO A 22 1.19 13.85 16.35
CA PRO A 22 2.33 12.95 16.24
C PRO A 22 2.74 12.46 17.63
N VAL A 23 2.09 11.42 18.14
CA VAL A 23 2.80 10.50 19.04
C VAL A 23 3.59 9.56 18.14
N ARG A 24 4.62 10.12 17.48
CA ARG A 24 5.67 9.34 16.83
C ARG A 24 6.42 8.61 17.94
N ALA A 25 5.92 7.45 18.36
CA ALA A 25 6.81 6.38 18.74
C ALA A 25 7.80 6.29 17.58
N ARG A 26 9.07 6.64 17.84
CA ARG A 26 10.13 6.69 16.83
C ARG A 26 10.36 5.27 16.32
N ARG A 27 9.48 4.81 15.44
CA ARG A 27 9.65 3.57 14.73
C ARG A 27 10.88 3.77 13.87
N ASN A 28 11.86 2.89 14.02
CA ASN A 28 13.13 3.01 13.31
C ASN A 28 12.83 2.95 11.79
N PRO A 29 13.07 4.03 11.03
CA PRO A 29 12.71 4.10 9.62
C PRO A 29 13.42 3.02 8.80
N ALA A 30 14.66 2.69 9.15
CA ALA A 30 15.43 1.65 8.48
C ALA A 30 14.81 0.26 8.68
N LEU A 31 14.26 -0.02 9.86
CA LEU A 31 13.55 -1.29 10.11
C LEU A 31 12.26 -1.37 9.32
N VAL A 32 11.52 -0.26 9.19
CA VAL A 32 10.29 -0.22 8.38
C VAL A 32 10.61 -0.46 6.91
N GLN A 33 11.65 0.18 6.38
CA GLN A 33 12.06 -0.03 5.00
C GLN A 33 12.52 -1.47 4.75
N ALA A 34 13.31 -2.04 5.66
CA ALA A 34 13.77 -3.42 5.55
C ALA A 34 12.59 -4.41 5.52
N ASP A 35 11.61 -4.25 6.43
CA ASP A 35 10.40 -5.07 6.48
C ASP A 35 9.59 -5.00 5.17
N ILE A 36 9.42 -3.79 4.62
CA ILE A 36 8.74 -3.59 3.33
C ILE A 36 9.47 -4.32 2.20
N LEU A 37 10.80 -4.16 2.11
CA LEU A 37 11.59 -4.74 1.03
C LEU A 37 11.66 -6.27 1.12
N GLU A 38 11.75 -6.83 2.31
CA GLU A 38 11.78 -8.28 2.53
C GLU A 38 10.47 -8.92 2.04
N VAL A 39 9.33 -8.42 2.52
CA VAL A 39 8.02 -8.94 2.14
C VAL A 39 7.73 -8.70 0.66
N ALA A 40 8.05 -7.51 0.14
CA ALA A 40 7.87 -7.22 -1.28
C ALA A 40 8.70 -8.17 -2.16
N THR A 41 9.95 -8.42 -1.80
CA THR A 41 10.82 -9.33 -2.55
C THR A 41 10.23 -10.74 -2.61
N ALA A 42 9.76 -11.28 -1.49
CA ALA A 42 9.10 -12.57 -1.46
C ALA A 42 7.83 -12.60 -2.31
N GLU A 43 6.96 -11.60 -2.15
CA GLU A 43 5.69 -11.49 -2.89
C GLU A 43 5.91 -11.43 -4.41
N PHE A 44 6.85 -10.59 -4.87
CA PHE A 44 7.18 -10.46 -6.29
C PHE A 44 7.91 -11.69 -6.83
N ALA A 45 8.74 -12.35 -6.03
CA ALA A 45 9.41 -13.59 -6.44
C ALA A 45 8.43 -14.76 -6.60
N GLU A 46 7.44 -14.86 -5.72
CA GLU A 46 6.44 -15.94 -5.74
C GLU A 46 5.35 -15.71 -6.79
N LYS A 47 4.82 -14.49 -6.89
CA LYS A 47 3.64 -14.19 -7.71
C LYS A 47 3.98 -13.50 -9.05
N GLY A 48 5.23 -13.05 -9.23
CA GLY A 48 5.65 -12.27 -10.38
C GLY A 48 5.09 -10.84 -10.39
N LEU A 49 5.55 -10.02 -11.35
CA LEU A 49 5.23 -8.59 -11.43
C LEU A 49 3.71 -8.31 -11.52
N SER A 50 2.99 -9.10 -12.31
CA SER A 50 1.55 -8.91 -12.52
C SER A 50 0.67 -9.49 -11.40
N GLY A 51 1.19 -10.44 -10.62
CA GLY A 51 0.45 -11.15 -9.58
C GLY A 51 0.66 -10.62 -8.17
N ALA A 52 1.77 -9.92 -7.93
CA ALA A 52 2.06 -9.27 -6.66
C ALA A 52 1.24 -7.99 -6.44
N SER A 53 0.85 -7.72 -5.20
CA SER A 53 0.01 -6.57 -4.86
C SER A 53 0.56 -5.79 -3.67
N VAL A 54 0.58 -4.46 -3.79
CA VAL A 54 0.90 -3.54 -2.68
C VAL A 54 -0.06 -3.73 -1.51
N ASN A 55 -1.28 -4.20 -1.77
CA ASN A 55 -2.25 -4.50 -0.72
C ASN A 55 -1.80 -5.70 0.12
N GLU A 56 -1.36 -6.78 -0.54
CA GLU A 56 -0.83 -7.97 0.11
C GLU A 56 0.43 -7.66 0.91
N ILE A 57 1.31 -6.82 0.37
CA ILE A 57 2.52 -6.36 1.08
C ILE A 57 2.13 -5.55 2.32
N ALA A 58 1.12 -4.68 2.24
CA ALA A 58 0.63 -3.92 3.39
C ALA A 58 -0.03 -4.80 4.46
N GLU A 59 -0.70 -5.89 4.07
CA GLU A 59 -1.31 -6.84 5.00
C GLU A 59 -0.27 -7.73 5.69
N LYS A 60 0.80 -8.10 4.97
CA LYS A 60 1.88 -8.95 5.48
C LYS A 60 2.92 -8.19 6.30
N THR A 61 3.02 -6.87 6.14
CA THR A 61 3.91 -6.01 6.91
C THR A 61 3.16 -5.34 8.06
N GLN A 62 3.88 -4.87 9.07
CA GLN A 62 3.27 -4.03 10.12
C GLN A 62 3.16 -2.56 9.67
N THR A 63 2.91 -2.27 8.39
CA THR A 63 2.94 -0.89 7.86
C THR A 63 1.67 -0.54 7.09
N THR A 64 1.59 0.68 6.57
CA THR A 64 0.43 1.13 5.77
C THR A 64 0.80 1.26 4.31
N LYS A 65 -0.17 1.18 3.38
CA LYS A 65 0.07 1.44 1.95
C LYS A 65 0.78 2.77 1.72
N ARG A 66 0.42 3.81 2.48
CA ARG A 66 1.08 5.12 2.40
C ARG A 66 2.56 5.08 2.78
N MET A 67 2.94 4.21 3.71
CA MET A 67 4.35 4.00 4.05
C MET A 67 5.09 3.19 3.00
N ILE A 68 4.42 2.24 2.34
CA ILE A 68 4.99 1.49 1.20
C ILE A 68 5.20 2.39 -0.01
N TYR A 69 4.30 3.35 -0.28
CA TYR A 69 4.51 4.34 -1.34
C TYR A 69 5.57 5.39 -1.00
N TYR A 70 5.88 5.55 0.29
CA TYR A 70 6.83 6.56 0.75
C TYR A 70 8.28 6.05 0.71
N TYR A 71 8.50 4.79 1.10
CA TYR A 71 9.81 4.13 1.11
C TYR A 71 10.07 3.37 -0.18
#